data_AF-A0A4Y9M561-F1
#
_entry.id   AF-A0A4Y9M561-F1
#
_cell.length_a   1.000
_cell.length_b   1.000
_cell.length_c   1.000
_cell.angle_alpha   90.00
_cell.angle_beta   90.00
_cell.angle_gamma   90.00
#
_symmetry.space_group_name_H-M   'P 1'
#
loop_
_entity.id
_entity.type
_entity.pdbx_description
1 polymer ?
#
loop_
_entity_poly.entity_id
_entity_poly.type
_entity_poly.pdbx_seq_one_letter_code
_entity_poly.pdbx_strand_id
1 'polypeptide(L)'
;MRLPALLCLLVLTTTAHAAAPEQRYLDLRDRHIAKFSKAPENDETSRQHDAAIKELTGVLRELVGPVAIKGLPAEGKSNADTLFKGDSGFGHLDGLGFASEGDKMQAVATTTALLKHWLREHREDGMPQEIGAAFRSDRFYYYAIQDSAFAKYAELPITRPAAASAAVAVLGVRGNGDLKGAPREIDVVAIQGEKVYFLAVTDAVRTAEIPACEEVWKQMMARKTPQDSMAKEDQAMDAYTKCFAKEAPSQSWFAAAVRKAQGQLELLPLR
;
A
#
# COMPACT_ATOMS: atom_id res chain seq x y z
N MET A 1 -76.92 -8.57 5.16
CA MET A 1 -75.63 -7.85 5.19
C MET A 1 -74.56 -8.84 5.63
N ARG A 2 -73.69 -9.29 4.73
CA ARG A 2 -72.55 -10.17 5.03
C ARG A 2 -71.31 -9.55 4.39
N LEU A 3 -70.43 -8.97 5.21
CA LEU A 3 -69.11 -8.50 4.78
C LEU A 3 -68.20 -9.73 4.57
N PRO A 4 -67.45 -9.84 3.46
CA PRO A 4 -66.31 -10.74 3.41
C PRO A 4 -65.10 -10.05 4.03
N ALA A 5 -64.50 -10.69 5.03
CA ALA A 5 -63.22 -10.29 5.61
C ALA A 5 -62.10 -10.57 4.61
N LEU A 6 -61.45 -9.51 4.11
CA LEU A 6 -60.24 -9.59 3.31
C LEU A 6 -59.05 -9.83 4.25
N LEU A 7 -58.48 -11.03 4.26
CA LEU A 7 -57.26 -11.33 5.00
C LEU A 7 -56.05 -10.92 4.13
N CYS A 8 -55.48 -9.74 4.37
CA CYS A 8 -54.22 -9.32 3.74
C CYS A 8 -53.05 -10.05 4.42
N LEU A 9 -52.46 -11.04 3.73
CA LEU A 9 -51.16 -11.61 4.08
C LEU A 9 -50.04 -10.61 3.76
N LEU A 10 -49.57 -9.90 4.79
CA LEU A 10 -48.31 -9.15 4.74
C LEU A 10 -47.14 -10.15 4.78
N VAL A 11 -46.61 -10.50 3.61
CA VAL A 11 -45.33 -11.20 3.50
C VAL A 11 -44.23 -10.18 3.82
N LEU A 12 -43.70 -10.23 5.05
CA LEU A 12 -42.46 -9.57 5.41
C LEU A 12 -41.33 -10.29 4.68
N THR A 13 -40.98 -9.83 3.48
CA THR A 13 -39.73 -10.24 2.82
C THR A 13 -38.59 -9.66 3.65
N THR A 14 -37.98 -10.47 4.52
CA THR A 14 -36.66 -10.17 5.05
C THR A 14 -35.70 -10.21 3.86
N THR A 15 -35.34 -9.04 3.33
CA THR A 15 -34.22 -8.92 2.41
C THR A 15 -32.98 -9.35 3.19
N ALA A 16 -32.61 -10.61 3.09
CA ALA A 16 -31.29 -11.07 3.51
C ALA A 16 -30.29 -10.23 2.72
N HIS A 17 -29.72 -9.21 3.37
CA HIS A 17 -28.60 -8.47 2.83
C HIS A 17 -27.45 -9.48 2.73
N ALA A 18 -27.25 -10.03 1.54
CA ALA A 18 -26.02 -10.75 1.25
C ALA A 18 -24.88 -9.79 1.58
N ALA A 19 -23.97 -10.22 2.45
CA ALA A 19 -22.79 -9.44 2.76
C ALA A 19 -22.08 -9.08 1.44
N ALA A 20 -21.63 -7.83 1.31
CA ALA A 20 -20.87 -7.41 0.14
C ALA A 20 -19.68 -8.38 -0.06
N PRO A 21 -19.27 -8.67 -1.31
CA PRO A 21 -18.17 -9.60 -1.59
C PRO A 21 -16.91 -9.33 -0.74
N GLU A 22 -16.58 -8.07 -0.49
CA GLU A 22 -15.50 -7.64 0.40
C GLU A 22 -15.71 -8.06 1.85
N GLN A 23 -16.93 -7.93 2.38
CA GLN A 23 -17.22 -8.33 3.76
C GLN A 23 -17.07 -9.85 3.91
N ARG A 24 -17.50 -10.62 2.91
CA ARG A 24 -17.29 -12.09 2.92
C ARG A 24 -15.80 -12.44 2.93
N TYR A 25 -14.98 -11.70 2.17
CA TYR A 25 -13.54 -11.85 2.21
C TYR A 25 -12.97 -11.53 3.60
N LEU A 26 -13.33 -10.38 4.18
CA LEU A 26 -12.85 -9.94 5.49
C LEU A 26 -13.25 -10.94 6.59
N ASP A 27 -14.48 -11.43 6.59
CA ASP A 27 -14.93 -12.44 7.56
C ASP A 27 -14.13 -13.75 7.44
N LEU A 28 -13.75 -14.16 6.22
CA LEU A 28 -12.91 -15.34 5.99
C LEU A 28 -11.47 -15.11 6.48
N ARG A 29 -10.89 -13.96 6.14
CA ARG A 29 -9.55 -13.51 6.58
C ARG A 29 -9.48 -13.53 8.10
N ASP A 30 -10.42 -12.89 8.77
CA ASP A 30 -10.42 -12.74 10.23
C ASP A 30 -10.59 -14.08 10.96
N ARG A 31 -11.39 -15.01 10.40
CA ARG A 31 -11.48 -16.38 10.91
C ARG A 31 -10.14 -17.12 10.82
N HIS A 32 -9.44 -17.01 9.69
CA HIS A 32 -8.13 -17.64 9.54
C HIS A 32 -7.09 -17.00 10.46
N ILE A 33 -7.03 -15.67 10.55
CA ILE A 33 -6.15 -14.97 11.50
C ILE A 33 -6.42 -15.44 12.94
N ALA A 34 -7.68 -15.56 13.35
CA ALA A 34 -8.04 -16.02 14.68
C ALA A 34 -7.62 -17.48 14.94
N LYS A 35 -7.68 -18.34 13.92
CA LYS A 35 -7.19 -19.73 13.97
C LYS A 35 -5.67 -19.77 14.17
N PHE A 36 -4.90 -19.05 13.35
CA PHE A 36 -3.44 -19.09 13.38
C PHE A 36 -2.83 -18.36 14.58
N SER A 37 -3.51 -17.33 15.12
CA SER A 37 -3.08 -16.64 16.35
C SER A 37 -2.98 -17.54 17.59
N LYS A 38 -3.56 -18.75 17.55
CA LYS A 38 -3.57 -19.71 18.67
C LYS A 38 -2.91 -21.04 18.30
N ALA A 39 -2.39 -21.17 17.08
CA ALA A 39 -1.89 -22.43 16.57
C ALA A 39 -0.44 -22.67 17.04
N PRO A 40 -0.06 -23.91 17.39
CA PRO A 40 1.35 -24.24 17.65
C PRO A 40 2.16 -24.18 16.36
N GLU A 41 3.41 -23.76 16.45
CA GLU A 41 4.35 -23.75 15.32
C GLU A 41 4.80 -25.18 15.02
N ASN A 42 4.35 -25.74 13.88
CA ASN A 42 4.75 -27.05 13.37
C ASN A 42 4.34 -27.20 11.89
N ASP A 43 4.84 -28.26 11.24
CA ASP A 43 4.61 -28.55 9.81
C ASP A 43 3.13 -28.70 9.41
N GLU A 44 2.27 -29.17 10.31
CA GLU A 44 0.84 -29.25 10.03
C GLU A 44 0.22 -27.85 9.98
N THR A 45 0.52 -27.02 10.98
CA THR A 45 0.09 -25.62 11.03
C THR A 45 0.57 -24.84 9.82
N SER A 46 1.84 -24.99 9.40
CA SER A 46 2.38 -24.31 8.21
C SER A 46 1.64 -24.72 6.94
N ARG A 47 1.38 -26.02 6.72
CA ARG A 47 0.59 -26.47 5.56
C ARG A 47 -0.85 -25.97 5.57
N GLN A 48 -1.46 -25.88 6.75
CA GLN A 48 -2.80 -25.30 6.89
C GLN A 48 -2.80 -23.80 6.60
N HIS A 49 -1.74 -23.08 6.98
CA HIS A 49 -1.55 -21.66 6.68
C HIS A 49 -1.41 -21.44 5.18
N ASP A 50 -0.54 -22.18 4.49
CA ASP A 50 -0.38 -22.08 3.04
C ASP A 50 -1.71 -22.31 2.30
N ALA A 51 -2.50 -23.29 2.77
CA ALA A 51 -3.82 -23.55 2.22
C ALA A 51 -4.80 -22.38 2.45
N ALA A 52 -4.76 -21.74 3.62
CA ALA A 52 -5.59 -20.59 3.95
C ALA A 52 -5.20 -19.34 3.12
N ILE A 53 -3.89 -19.06 2.97
CA ILE A 53 -3.40 -18.01 2.08
C ILE A 53 -3.86 -18.25 0.65
N LYS A 54 -3.76 -19.50 0.17
CA LYS A 54 -4.22 -19.86 -1.19
C LYS A 54 -5.73 -19.67 -1.36
N GLU A 55 -6.53 -20.03 -0.37
CA GLU A 55 -7.99 -19.80 -0.36
C GLU A 55 -8.31 -18.31 -0.43
N LEU A 56 -7.70 -17.51 0.45
CA LEU A 56 -7.88 -16.05 0.48
C LEU A 56 -7.46 -15.40 -0.84
N THR A 57 -6.33 -15.83 -1.41
CA THR A 57 -5.86 -15.36 -2.73
C THR A 57 -6.88 -15.67 -3.83
N GLY A 58 -7.53 -16.83 -3.78
CA GLY A 58 -8.61 -17.19 -4.71
C GLY A 58 -9.79 -16.21 -4.63
N VAL A 59 -10.26 -15.91 -3.41
CA VAL A 59 -11.34 -14.95 -3.18
C VAL A 59 -10.93 -13.53 -3.59
N LEU A 60 -9.70 -13.10 -3.28
CA LEU A 60 -9.16 -11.81 -3.73
C LEU A 60 -9.13 -11.71 -5.25
N ARG A 61 -8.82 -12.81 -5.95
CA ARG A 61 -8.78 -12.81 -7.42
C ARG A 61 -10.17 -12.61 -8.03
N GLU A 62 -11.20 -13.18 -7.44
CA GLU A 62 -12.58 -12.93 -7.85
C GLU A 62 -12.99 -11.48 -7.56
N LEU A 63 -12.62 -10.96 -6.39
CA LEU A 63 -12.97 -9.62 -5.94
C LEU A 63 -12.28 -8.50 -6.75
N VAL A 64 -10.96 -8.62 -6.94
CA VAL A 64 -10.14 -7.65 -7.69
C VAL A 64 -10.38 -7.81 -9.20
N GLY A 65 -10.74 -9.02 -9.63
CA GLY A 65 -10.90 -9.36 -11.04
C GLY A 65 -9.59 -9.36 -11.82
N PRO A 66 -9.65 -9.38 -13.17
CA PRO A 66 -8.46 -9.39 -14.00
C PRO A 66 -7.58 -8.17 -13.80
N VAL A 67 -6.27 -8.41 -13.68
CA VAL A 67 -5.23 -7.38 -13.59
C VAL A 67 -4.10 -7.79 -14.52
N ALA A 68 -3.73 -6.89 -15.43
CA ALA A 68 -2.60 -7.06 -16.31
C ALA A 68 -1.77 -5.78 -16.26
N ILE A 69 -0.57 -5.88 -15.68
CA ILE A 69 0.38 -4.76 -15.61
C ILE A 69 1.58 -5.17 -16.46
N LYS A 70 1.93 -4.32 -17.43
CA LYS A 70 3.01 -4.62 -18.37
C LYS A 70 4.35 -4.75 -17.63
N GLY A 71 5.05 -5.86 -17.87
CA GLY A 71 6.34 -6.15 -17.24
C GLY A 71 6.25 -6.99 -15.95
N LEU A 72 5.04 -7.32 -15.51
CA LEU A 72 4.78 -8.16 -14.34
C LEU A 72 4.11 -9.50 -14.74
N PRO A 73 4.21 -10.53 -13.90
CA PRO A 73 3.52 -11.79 -14.12
C PRO A 73 1.99 -11.58 -14.19
N ALA A 74 1.31 -12.41 -14.97
CA ALA A 74 -0.15 -12.33 -15.10
C ALA A 74 -0.88 -12.82 -13.84
N GLU A 75 -0.27 -13.74 -13.09
CA GLU A 75 -0.86 -14.28 -11.86
C GLU A 75 -0.27 -13.57 -10.64
N GLY A 76 -1.13 -12.82 -9.94
CA GLY A 76 -0.80 -12.22 -8.65
C GLY A 76 -0.93 -13.23 -7.51
N LYS A 77 -0.11 -13.04 -6.48
CA LYS A 77 -0.13 -13.76 -5.19
C LYS A 77 -0.81 -12.88 -4.13
N SER A 78 -1.02 -13.39 -2.92
CA SER A 78 -1.41 -12.53 -1.80
C SER A 78 -0.34 -11.46 -1.56
N ASN A 79 -0.76 -10.23 -1.27
CA ASN A 79 0.13 -9.18 -0.76
C ASN A 79 0.34 -9.26 0.76
N ALA A 80 -0.65 -9.81 1.48
CA ALA A 80 -0.46 -10.21 2.87
C ALA A 80 0.18 -11.60 2.90
N ASP A 81 1.43 -11.67 3.33
CA ASP A 81 2.26 -12.88 3.22
C ASP A 81 1.93 -13.89 4.31
N THR A 82 1.41 -13.43 5.44
CA THR A 82 1.14 -14.29 6.58
C THR A 82 -0.10 -13.88 7.39
N LEU A 83 -0.71 -14.88 8.02
CA LEU A 83 -1.85 -14.76 8.92
C LEU A 83 -1.44 -14.90 10.40
N PHE A 84 -0.16 -15.14 10.67
CA PHE A 84 0.40 -15.15 12.02
C PHE A 84 0.67 -13.72 12.49
N LYS A 85 0.00 -13.33 13.57
CA LYS A 85 0.19 -12.00 14.15
C LYS A 85 1.61 -11.86 14.69
N GLY A 86 2.29 -10.79 14.27
CA GLY A 86 3.65 -10.47 14.72
C GLY A 86 4.76 -10.94 13.79
N ASP A 87 4.44 -11.80 12.81
CA ASP A 87 5.37 -12.17 11.76
C ASP A 87 5.52 -11.04 10.74
N SER A 88 6.71 -10.96 10.13
CA SER A 88 6.94 -10.10 8.96
C SER A 88 5.92 -10.46 7.86
N GLY A 89 5.25 -9.45 7.30
CA GLY A 89 4.29 -9.60 6.21
C GLY A 89 2.85 -9.76 6.70
N PHE A 90 2.64 -9.73 8.02
CA PHE A 90 1.31 -9.66 8.60
C PHE A 90 0.74 -8.26 8.47
N GLY A 91 -0.54 -8.16 8.09
CA GLY A 91 -1.27 -6.89 8.12
C GLY A 91 -0.98 -5.94 6.96
N HIS A 92 -0.26 -6.39 5.94
CA HIS A 92 -0.20 -5.68 4.65
C HIS A 92 -1.60 -5.48 4.06
N LEU A 93 -1.70 -4.54 3.11
CA LEU A 93 -2.95 -4.25 2.41
C LEU A 93 -3.43 -5.50 1.68
N ASP A 94 -4.63 -5.98 2.01
CA ASP A 94 -5.24 -7.11 1.32
C ASP A 94 -5.36 -6.81 -0.18
N GLY A 95 -4.84 -7.69 -1.01
CA GLY A 95 -4.80 -7.47 -2.46
C GLY A 95 -3.94 -8.51 -3.17
N LEU A 96 -3.90 -8.40 -4.49
CA LEU A 96 -3.03 -9.21 -5.33
C LEU A 96 -1.68 -8.50 -5.50
N GLY A 97 -0.62 -9.11 -5.00
CA GLY A 97 0.78 -8.71 -5.18
C GLY A 97 1.38 -9.30 -6.46
N PHE A 98 2.21 -8.51 -7.14
CA PHE A 98 2.91 -8.87 -8.36
C PHE A 98 4.35 -8.38 -8.25
N ALA A 99 5.32 -9.19 -8.66
CA ALA A 99 6.73 -8.79 -8.66
C ALA A 99 7.44 -9.29 -9.92
N SER A 100 8.31 -8.45 -10.47
CA SER A 100 9.29 -8.86 -11.48
C SER A 100 10.38 -9.71 -10.85
N GLU A 101 11.20 -10.37 -11.67
CA GLU A 101 12.42 -11.01 -11.18
C GLU A 101 13.32 -10.00 -10.44
N GLY A 102 13.79 -10.39 -9.25
CA GLY A 102 14.62 -9.56 -8.39
C GLY A 102 13.92 -8.31 -7.86
N ASP A 103 12.59 -8.30 -7.84
CA ASP A 103 11.74 -7.31 -7.16
C ASP A 103 11.93 -5.84 -7.59
N LYS A 104 12.54 -5.62 -8.76
CA LYS A 104 12.77 -4.28 -9.35
C LYS A 104 11.49 -3.53 -9.68
N MET A 105 10.42 -4.26 -9.98
CA MET A 105 9.09 -3.74 -10.16
C MET A 105 8.14 -4.58 -9.31
N GLN A 106 7.37 -3.91 -8.46
CA GLN A 106 6.38 -4.55 -7.60
C GLN A 106 5.06 -3.80 -7.71
N ALA A 107 3.94 -4.52 -7.69
CA ALA A 107 2.62 -3.91 -7.75
C ALA A 107 1.66 -4.60 -6.81
N VAL A 108 0.67 -3.84 -6.34
CA VAL A 108 -0.46 -4.38 -5.58
C VAL A 108 -1.74 -3.87 -6.21
N ALA A 109 -2.68 -4.77 -6.48
CA ALA A 109 -4.02 -4.43 -6.92
C ALA A 109 -5.03 -4.84 -5.84
N THR A 110 -5.86 -3.89 -5.41
CA THR A 110 -6.90 -4.09 -4.39
C THR A 110 -8.17 -3.31 -4.75
N THR A 111 -9.15 -3.28 -3.84
CA THR A 111 -10.35 -2.45 -3.96
C THR A 111 -10.31 -1.28 -3.00
N THR A 112 -11.07 -0.22 -3.31
CA THR A 112 -11.22 0.95 -2.43
C THR A 112 -11.87 0.58 -1.09
N ALA A 113 -12.72 -0.45 -1.07
CA ALA A 113 -13.34 -0.94 0.16
C ALA A 113 -12.32 -1.64 1.07
N LEU A 114 -11.45 -2.50 0.52
CA LEU A 114 -10.34 -3.11 1.26
C LEU A 114 -9.33 -2.07 1.74
N LEU A 115 -8.96 -1.10 0.88
CA LEU A 115 -8.10 0.01 1.29
C LEU A 115 -8.70 0.79 2.47
N LYS A 116 -9.98 1.18 2.39
CA LYS A 116 -10.65 1.88 3.50
C LYS A 116 -10.71 1.05 4.77
N HIS A 117 -10.86 -0.27 4.65
CA HIS A 117 -10.81 -1.17 5.79
C HIS A 117 -9.42 -1.19 6.42
N TRP A 118 -8.39 -1.43 5.62
CA TRP A 118 -7.00 -1.43 6.05
C TRP A 118 -6.59 -0.10 6.72
N LEU A 119 -7.00 1.05 6.16
CA LEU A 119 -6.74 2.36 6.77
C LEU A 119 -7.37 2.47 8.17
N ARG A 120 -8.59 1.95 8.37
CA ARG A 120 -9.24 1.96 9.70
C ARG A 120 -8.48 1.09 10.70
N GLU A 121 -7.97 -0.06 10.27
CA GLU A 121 -7.17 -0.96 11.12
C GLU A 121 -5.89 -0.29 11.61
N HIS A 122 -5.30 0.59 10.80
CA HIS A 122 -4.04 1.29 11.10
C HIS A 122 -4.22 2.71 11.68
N ARG A 123 -5.43 3.05 12.14
CA ARG A 123 -5.73 4.37 12.70
C ARG A 123 -4.86 4.71 13.90
N GLU A 124 -4.74 3.77 14.83
CA GLU A 124 -4.01 3.96 16.08
C GLU A 124 -2.49 4.01 15.84
N ASP A 125 -2.03 3.48 14.70
CA ASP A 125 -0.64 3.61 14.23
C ASP A 125 -0.39 4.96 13.53
N GLY A 126 -1.29 5.93 13.63
CA GLY A 126 -1.12 7.25 13.03
C GLY A 126 -1.20 7.27 11.50
N MET A 127 -1.73 6.21 10.86
CA MET A 127 -2.00 6.21 9.41
C MET A 127 -3.07 7.27 9.08
N PRO A 128 -2.82 8.17 8.10
CA PRO A 128 -3.84 9.10 7.65
C PRO A 128 -5.08 8.37 7.14
N GLN A 129 -6.27 8.79 7.57
CA GLN A 129 -7.53 8.11 7.23
C GLN A 129 -8.12 8.57 5.89
N GLU A 130 -7.74 9.76 5.44
CA GLU A 130 -8.08 10.25 4.11
C GLU A 130 -7.15 9.60 3.08
N ILE A 131 -7.72 8.92 2.08
CA ILE A 131 -6.95 8.13 1.10
C ILE A 131 -5.86 8.96 0.42
N GLY A 132 -6.19 10.19 0.00
CA GLY A 132 -5.21 11.08 -0.64
C GLY A 132 -4.07 11.48 0.30
N ALA A 133 -4.32 11.59 1.61
CA ALA A 133 -3.27 11.87 2.59
C ALA A 133 -2.43 10.62 2.89
N ALA A 134 -3.06 9.44 2.95
CA ALA A 134 -2.37 8.16 3.14
C ALA A 134 -1.37 7.91 2.02
N PHE A 135 -1.79 8.08 0.76
CA PHE A 135 -0.92 7.96 -0.42
C PHE A 135 0.26 8.94 -0.45
N ARG A 136 0.22 10.00 0.35
CA ARG A 136 1.33 10.95 0.49
C ARG A 136 2.16 10.71 1.75
N SER A 137 1.80 9.75 2.58
CA SER A 137 2.59 9.37 3.76
C SER A 137 3.57 8.27 3.39
N ASP A 138 4.81 8.41 3.83
CA ASP A 138 5.80 7.35 3.90
C ASP A 138 5.29 6.08 4.60
N ARG A 139 4.51 6.23 5.69
CA ARG A 139 3.90 5.12 6.45
C ARG A 139 3.09 4.18 5.55
N PHE A 140 2.37 4.71 4.55
CA PHE A 140 1.60 3.87 3.63
C PHE A 140 2.51 2.90 2.87
N TYR A 141 3.63 3.38 2.35
CA TYR A 141 4.57 2.59 1.55
C TYR A 141 5.34 1.56 2.37
N TYR A 142 5.48 1.78 3.68
CA TYR A 142 5.98 0.80 4.62
C TYR A 142 4.90 -0.26 4.92
N TYR A 143 3.79 0.12 5.55
CA TYR A 143 2.85 -0.88 6.09
C TYR A 143 1.99 -1.58 5.02
N ALA A 144 1.72 -0.96 3.87
CA ALA A 144 0.74 -1.51 2.94
C ALA A 144 1.33 -2.60 2.03
N ILE A 145 2.63 -2.55 1.72
CA ILE A 145 3.18 -3.25 0.55
C ILE A 145 4.36 -4.17 0.92
N GLN A 146 5.35 -3.66 1.65
CA GLN A 146 6.60 -4.39 1.92
C GLN A 146 7.08 -4.09 3.33
N ASP A 147 7.59 -5.11 4.04
CA ASP A 147 8.26 -4.96 5.33
C ASP A 147 9.65 -4.31 5.21
N SER A 148 9.75 -3.21 4.48
CA SER A 148 10.98 -2.46 4.30
C SER A 148 10.70 -0.98 4.42
N ALA A 149 11.45 -0.32 5.30
CA ALA A 149 11.26 1.09 5.61
C ALA A 149 11.38 1.92 4.33
N PHE A 150 10.55 2.94 4.24
CA PHE A 150 10.50 3.83 3.08
C PHE A 150 10.64 5.27 3.53
N ALA A 151 11.68 5.95 3.06
CA ALA A 151 11.81 7.38 3.21
C ALA A 151 11.27 8.07 1.96
N LYS A 152 10.22 8.89 2.13
CA LYS A 152 9.67 9.73 1.06
C LYS A 152 10.51 10.99 0.91
N TYR A 153 11.10 11.20 -0.27
CA TYR A 153 11.95 12.35 -0.55
C TYR A 153 11.22 13.48 -1.26
N ALA A 154 10.29 13.16 -2.18
CA ALA A 154 9.52 14.16 -2.89
C ALA A 154 8.20 13.59 -3.42
N GLU A 155 7.20 14.45 -3.57
CA GLU A 155 6.04 14.16 -4.43
C GLU A 155 6.40 14.53 -5.87
N LEU A 156 6.01 13.67 -6.82
CA LEU A 156 6.24 13.88 -8.24
C LEU A 156 4.94 14.37 -8.89
N PRO A 157 4.88 15.59 -9.46
CA PRO A 157 3.65 16.13 -10.04
C PRO A 157 3.28 15.43 -11.35
N ILE A 158 2.58 14.31 -11.24
CA ILE A 158 1.99 13.57 -12.37
C ILE A 158 0.61 14.11 -12.74
N THR A 159 0.21 13.92 -13.99
CA THR A 159 -1.14 14.22 -14.44
C THR A 159 -2.05 13.02 -14.18
N ARG A 160 -3.07 13.21 -13.34
CA ARG A 160 -4.10 12.20 -13.08
C ARG A 160 -4.88 11.88 -14.37
N PRO A 161 -4.96 10.61 -14.81
CA PRO A 161 -5.80 10.21 -15.93
C PRO A 161 -7.26 10.56 -15.68
N ALA A 162 -8.01 10.96 -16.72
CA ALA A 162 -9.40 11.38 -16.57
C ALA A 162 -10.31 10.31 -15.93
N ALA A 163 -10.05 9.04 -16.21
CA ALA A 163 -10.79 7.89 -15.67
C ALA A 163 -10.41 7.53 -14.22
N ALA A 164 -9.27 8.04 -13.71
CA ALA A 164 -8.81 7.73 -12.36
C ALA A 164 -9.35 8.75 -11.36
N SER A 165 -9.91 8.35 -10.23
CA SER A 165 -10.39 9.28 -9.19
C SER A 165 -9.25 9.86 -8.35
N ALA A 166 -8.11 9.18 -8.28
CA ALA A 166 -6.88 9.66 -7.66
C ALA A 166 -5.66 9.11 -8.42
N ALA A 167 -4.58 9.89 -8.43
CA ALA A 167 -3.25 9.43 -8.83
C ALA A 167 -2.20 10.23 -8.05
N VAL A 168 -1.26 9.54 -7.40
CA VAL A 168 -0.15 10.12 -6.65
C VAL A 168 1.12 9.39 -7.04
N ALA A 169 2.22 10.12 -7.15
CA ALA A 169 3.55 9.54 -7.33
C ALA A 169 4.51 10.16 -6.32
N VAL A 170 5.37 9.32 -5.75
CA VAL A 170 6.42 9.75 -4.83
C VAL A 170 7.77 9.20 -5.28
N LEU A 171 8.82 9.94 -4.93
CA LEU A 171 10.21 9.55 -5.08
C LEU A 171 10.77 9.24 -3.69
N GLY A 172 11.48 8.12 -3.55
CA GLY A 172 12.00 7.71 -2.25
C GLY A 172 13.18 6.76 -2.29
N VAL A 173 13.51 6.30 -1.08
CA VAL A 173 14.50 5.27 -0.79
C VAL A 173 13.83 4.21 0.06
N ARG A 174 13.97 2.95 -0.33
CA ARG A 174 13.54 1.79 0.45
C ARG A 174 14.74 1.00 0.96
N GLY A 175 14.66 0.51 2.19
CA GLY A 175 15.69 -0.34 2.77
C GLY A 175 15.40 -0.73 4.22
N ASN A 176 16.11 -1.75 4.71
CA ASN A 176 16.02 -2.22 6.09
C ASN A 176 17.04 -1.50 7.00
N GLY A 177 17.21 -0.20 6.78
CA GLY A 177 18.30 0.64 7.27
C GLY A 177 18.88 1.53 6.16
N ASP A 178 19.70 2.51 6.54
CA ASP A 178 20.42 3.40 5.60
C ASP A 178 19.52 4.12 4.56
N LEU A 179 18.42 4.71 5.04
CA LEU A 179 17.47 5.43 4.18
C LEU A 179 17.99 6.78 3.67
N LYS A 180 19.17 7.22 4.14
CA LYS A 180 19.85 8.42 3.66
C LYS A 180 20.66 8.11 2.41
N GLY A 181 20.31 8.74 1.30
CA GLY A 181 21.08 8.67 0.05
C GLY A 181 20.35 9.28 -1.13
N ALA A 182 20.89 9.08 -2.33
CA ALA A 182 20.22 9.52 -3.55
C ALA A 182 18.94 8.68 -3.78
N PRO A 183 17.75 9.30 -3.88
CA PRO A 183 16.50 8.55 -4.05
C PRO A 183 16.39 7.91 -5.43
N ARG A 184 16.03 6.64 -5.48
CA ARG A 184 16.11 5.84 -6.72
C ARG A 184 14.84 5.07 -7.03
N GLU A 185 13.89 5.07 -6.12
CA GLU A 185 12.62 4.37 -6.26
C GLU A 185 11.48 5.36 -6.53
N ILE A 186 10.62 5.02 -7.49
CA ILE A 186 9.39 5.75 -7.75
C ILE A 186 8.22 4.82 -7.45
N ASP A 187 7.32 5.31 -6.59
CA ASP A 187 6.09 4.63 -6.22
C ASP A 187 4.90 5.42 -6.74
N VAL A 188 4.01 4.75 -7.45
CA VAL A 188 2.80 5.30 -8.05
C VAL A 188 1.58 4.59 -7.49
N VAL A 189 0.60 5.36 -7.06
CA VAL A 189 -0.72 4.86 -6.67
C VAL A 189 -1.81 5.54 -7.48
N ALA A 190 -2.78 4.75 -7.94
CA ALA A 190 -3.92 5.26 -8.69
C ALA A 190 -5.20 4.50 -8.33
N ILE A 191 -6.32 5.21 -8.39
CA ILE A 191 -7.65 4.63 -8.20
C ILE A 191 -8.44 4.80 -9.48
N GLN A 192 -8.97 3.70 -10.00
CA GLN A 192 -9.87 3.71 -11.15
C GLN A 192 -11.12 2.89 -10.84
N GLY A 193 -12.28 3.55 -10.89
CA GLY A 193 -13.51 2.96 -10.38
C GLY A 193 -13.33 2.52 -8.92
N GLU A 194 -13.57 1.25 -8.66
CA GLU A 194 -13.40 0.65 -7.32
C GLU A 194 -12.02 0.05 -7.09
N LYS A 195 -11.15 0.01 -8.11
CA LYS A 195 -9.83 -0.63 -8.02
C LYS A 195 -8.75 0.37 -7.63
N VAL A 196 -7.85 -0.09 -6.78
CA VAL A 196 -6.65 0.65 -6.36
C VAL A 196 -5.44 -0.12 -6.87
N TYR A 197 -4.53 0.60 -7.49
CA TYR A 197 -3.28 0.08 -8.01
C TYR A 197 -2.12 0.80 -7.36
N PHE A 198 -1.17 0.03 -6.84
CA PHE A 198 0.14 0.47 -6.42
C PHE A 198 1.18 -0.11 -7.37
N LEU A 199 2.21 0.66 -7.70
CA LEU A 199 3.35 0.23 -8.49
C LEU A 199 4.63 0.90 -7.96
N ALA A 200 5.56 0.12 -7.43
CA ALA A 200 6.92 0.53 -7.13
C ALA A 200 7.85 0.11 -8.26
N VAL A 201 8.79 0.99 -8.60
CA VAL A 201 9.91 0.67 -9.47
C VAL A 201 11.20 1.17 -8.85
N THR A 202 12.03 0.23 -8.41
CA THR A 202 13.37 0.50 -7.87
C THR A 202 14.36 0.79 -9.01
N ASP A 203 15.32 1.68 -8.76
CA ASP A 203 16.29 2.16 -9.75
C ASP A 203 15.65 2.79 -11.01
N ALA A 204 14.43 3.33 -10.86
CA ALA A 204 13.66 3.93 -11.96
C ALA A 204 14.30 5.18 -12.55
N VAL A 205 15.10 5.88 -11.75
CA VAL A 205 15.72 7.16 -12.10
C VAL A 205 17.08 7.28 -11.43
N ARG A 206 18.04 7.87 -12.16
CA ARG A 206 19.33 8.28 -11.59
C ARG A 206 19.18 9.68 -11.01
N THR A 207 19.34 9.80 -9.70
CA THR A 207 19.31 11.08 -8.97
C THR A 207 20.66 11.31 -8.30
N ALA A 208 20.74 12.40 -7.54
CA ALA A 208 21.90 12.73 -6.73
C ALA A 208 21.45 13.28 -5.37
N GLU A 209 22.35 13.20 -4.38
CA GLU A 209 22.19 13.93 -3.13
C GLU A 209 22.20 15.45 -3.39
N ILE A 210 21.42 16.20 -2.60
CA ILE A 210 21.36 17.66 -2.70
C ILE A 210 22.29 18.25 -1.62
N PRO A 211 23.36 18.98 -1.99
CA PRO A 211 24.35 19.47 -1.02
C PRO A 211 23.77 20.33 0.11
N ALA A 212 22.75 21.15 -0.19
CA ALA A 212 22.07 21.96 0.82
C ALA A 212 21.36 21.09 1.88
N CYS A 213 20.79 19.95 1.49
CA CYS A 213 20.12 19.05 2.41
C CYS A 213 21.11 18.19 3.19
N GLU A 214 22.26 17.84 2.61
CA GLU A 214 23.37 17.24 3.33
C GLU A 214 23.85 18.11 4.51
N GLU A 215 23.88 19.43 4.31
CA GLU A 215 24.23 20.36 5.39
C GLU A 215 23.16 20.36 6.51
N VAL A 216 21.87 20.30 6.17
CA VAL A 216 20.78 20.15 7.15
C VAL A 216 20.97 18.87 7.97
N TRP A 217 21.27 17.75 7.30
CA TRP A 217 21.55 16.48 7.98
C TRP A 217 22.69 16.61 8.99
N LYS A 218 23.84 17.14 8.56
CA LYS A 218 25.02 17.34 9.43
C LYS A 218 24.69 18.22 10.63
N GLN A 219 23.94 19.30 10.43
CA GLN A 219 23.52 20.19 11.51
C GLN A 219 22.64 19.48 12.54
N MET A 220 21.67 18.68 12.07
CA MET A 220 20.81 17.88 12.95
C MET A 220 21.63 16.85 13.73
N MET A 221 22.55 16.15 13.05
CA MET A 221 23.43 15.16 13.66
C MET A 221 24.49 15.76 14.59
N ALA A 222 24.83 17.05 14.47
CA ALA A 222 25.76 17.73 15.38
C ALA A 222 25.09 18.19 16.70
N ARG A 223 23.75 18.21 16.78
CA ARG A 223 23.04 18.67 17.99
C ARG A 223 23.38 17.78 19.19
N LYS A 224 23.73 18.43 20.30
CA LYS A 224 23.95 17.81 21.61
C LYS A 224 22.63 17.78 22.39
N THR A 225 21.66 17.00 21.92
CA THR A 225 20.43 16.72 22.68
C THR A 225 20.59 15.41 23.46
N PRO A 226 19.98 15.27 24.66
CA PRO A 226 20.01 14.04 25.44
C PRO A 226 19.07 12.94 24.88
N GLN A 227 18.78 12.98 23.57
CA GLN A 227 17.97 11.97 22.89
C GLN A 227 18.80 10.71 22.64
N ASP A 228 18.14 9.54 22.60
CA ASP A 228 18.78 8.34 22.07
C ASP A 228 19.19 8.54 20.60
N SER A 229 20.14 7.73 20.14
CA SER A 229 20.72 7.86 18.80
C SER A 229 19.70 7.68 17.68
N MET A 230 18.67 6.84 17.88
CA MET A 230 17.65 6.56 16.87
C MET A 230 16.71 7.76 16.72
N ALA A 231 16.18 8.30 17.82
CA ALA A 231 15.32 9.48 17.81
C ALA A 231 16.02 10.71 17.18
N LYS A 232 17.35 10.79 17.34
CA LYS A 232 18.17 11.82 16.70
C LYS A 232 18.29 11.60 15.20
N GLU A 233 18.53 10.36 14.76
CA GLU A 233 18.60 10.00 13.35
C GLU A 233 17.26 10.20 12.63
N ASP A 234 16.14 9.82 13.26
CA ASP A 234 14.78 10.04 12.75
C ASP A 234 14.49 11.52 12.52
N GLN A 235 14.86 12.38 13.49
CA GLN A 235 14.71 13.84 13.34
C GLN A 235 15.60 14.40 12.24
N ALA A 236 16.82 13.87 12.09
CA ALA A 236 17.70 14.26 11.01
C ALA A 236 17.15 13.84 9.64
N MET A 237 16.56 12.64 9.54
CA MET A 237 15.92 12.13 8.33
C MET A 237 14.68 12.93 7.95
N ASP A 238 13.84 13.29 8.91
CA ASP A 238 12.67 14.16 8.70
C ASP A 238 13.10 15.54 8.17
N ALA A 239 14.11 16.16 8.78
CA ALA A 239 14.63 17.45 8.31
C ALA A 239 15.27 17.35 6.92
N TYR A 240 16.03 16.29 6.66
CA TYR A 240 16.70 16.03 5.39
C TYR A 240 15.70 15.82 4.25
N THR A 241 14.69 14.97 4.45
CA THR A 241 13.64 14.70 3.44
C THR A 241 12.74 15.90 3.21
N LYS A 242 12.44 16.71 4.24
CA LYS A 242 11.74 18.00 4.08
C LYS A 242 12.54 19.00 3.24
N CYS A 243 13.85 19.11 3.47
CA CYS A 243 14.72 19.90 2.61
C CYS A 243 14.69 19.36 1.18
N PHE A 244 14.79 18.04 1.01
CA PHE A 244 14.78 17.39 -0.29
C PHE A 244 13.51 17.68 -1.07
N ALA A 245 12.33 17.57 -0.44
CA ALA A 245 11.06 17.85 -1.09
C ALA A 245 10.97 19.30 -1.61
N LYS A 246 11.60 20.25 -0.89
CA LYS A 246 11.66 21.67 -1.29
C LYS A 246 12.65 21.90 -2.43
N GLU A 247 13.83 21.29 -2.37
CA GLU A 247 14.93 21.57 -3.30
C GLU A 247 14.91 20.68 -4.56
N ALA A 248 14.25 19.51 -4.50
CA ALA A 248 14.19 18.57 -5.62
C ALA A 248 13.66 19.19 -6.92
N PRO A 249 12.59 20.02 -6.93
CA PRO A 249 12.08 20.62 -8.16
C PRO A 249 13.08 21.48 -8.93
N SER A 250 14.12 22.02 -8.28
CA SER A 250 15.17 22.81 -8.93
C SER A 250 16.31 21.95 -9.50
N GLN A 251 16.32 20.65 -9.22
CA GLN A 251 17.36 19.74 -9.68
C GLN A 251 17.17 19.33 -11.13
N SER A 252 18.28 19.19 -11.87
CA SER A 252 18.28 18.84 -13.30
C SER A 252 17.63 17.48 -13.61
N TRP A 253 17.66 16.53 -12.66
CA TRP A 253 17.08 15.21 -12.81
C TRP A 253 15.56 15.16 -12.53
N PHE A 254 14.98 16.18 -11.90
CA PHE A 254 13.61 16.13 -11.39
C PHE A 254 12.57 15.95 -12.50
N ALA A 255 12.69 16.71 -13.59
CA ALA A 255 11.79 16.57 -14.73
C ALA A 255 11.85 15.17 -15.36
N ALA A 256 12.98 14.48 -15.29
CA ALA A 256 13.10 13.10 -15.75
C ALA A 256 12.38 12.13 -14.79
N ALA A 257 12.49 12.32 -13.47
CA ALA A 257 11.74 11.55 -12.48
C ALA A 257 10.22 11.69 -12.69
N VAL A 258 9.72 12.91 -12.91
CA VAL A 258 8.29 13.15 -13.19
C VAL A 258 7.84 12.42 -14.46
N ARG A 259 8.62 12.49 -15.55
CA ARG A 259 8.29 11.74 -16.78
C ARG A 259 8.31 10.22 -16.56
N LYS A 260 9.21 9.71 -15.73
CA LYS A 260 9.25 8.28 -15.38
C LYS A 260 8.01 7.86 -14.58
N ALA A 261 7.61 8.65 -13.58
CA ALA A 261 6.38 8.42 -12.84
C ALA A 261 5.13 8.46 -13.73
N GLN A 262 5.07 9.42 -14.67
CA GLN A 262 3.98 9.46 -15.65
C GLN A 262 3.93 8.20 -16.52
N GLY A 263 5.08 7.73 -17.01
CA GLY A 263 5.15 6.51 -17.80
C GLY A 263 4.79 5.24 -17.01
N GLN A 264 5.08 5.21 -15.70
CA GLN A 264 4.67 4.11 -14.81
C GLN A 264 3.15 4.07 -14.60
N LEU A 265 2.53 5.24 -14.44
CA LEU A 265 1.07 5.37 -14.37
C LEU A 265 0.38 4.80 -15.61
N GLU A 266 0.99 4.93 -16.79
CA GLU A 266 0.49 4.39 -18.05
C GLU A 266 0.62 2.86 -18.18
N LEU A 267 1.41 2.21 -17.31
CA LEU A 267 1.49 0.74 -17.24
C LEU A 267 0.29 0.13 -16.52
N LEU A 268 -0.38 0.92 -15.67
CA LEU A 268 -1.52 0.49 -14.91
C LEU A 268 -2.76 0.38 -15.81
N PRO A 269 -3.67 -0.58 -15.56
CA PRO A 269 -4.83 -0.81 -16.40
C PRO A 269 -5.93 0.25 -16.14
N LEU A 270 -5.62 1.53 -16.33
CA LEU A 270 -6.46 2.69 -15.98
C LEU A 270 -7.48 3.08 -17.07
N ARG A 271 -8.01 2.10 -17.81
CA ARG A 271 -8.92 2.31 -18.97
C ARG A 271 -10.33 1.85 -18.70
#